data_AF-A0ABC9QVQ0-F1
#
_entry.id   AF-A0ABC9QVQ0-F1
#
_cell.length_a   1.000
_cell.length_b   1.000
_cell.length_c   1.000
_cell.angle_alpha   90.00
_cell.angle_beta   90.00
_cell.angle_gamma   90.00
#
_symmetry.space_group_name_H-M   'P 1'
#
loop_
_entity.id
_entity.type
_entity.pdbx_description
1 polymer ?
#
loop_
_entity_poly.entity_id
_entity_poly.type
_entity_poly.pdbx_seq_one_letter_code
_entity_poly.pdbx_strand_id
1 'polypeptide(L)'
;MKNVLDYVLNFKKLMTVKELREKLDASQSTIYAMVRGEKPIPEKVQESLAEIFAIRKEMWGKDLITPTFADYVLEDPLSLNGLEKEIIEFAKNVSVSQNYSRFVGIQPAGLA
;
A
#
# COMPACT_ATOMS: atom_id res chain seq x y z
N MET A 1 -7.18 3.45 -8.04
CA MET A 1 -6.55 2.87 -6.83
C MET A 1 -5.12 3.32 -6.81
N LYS A 2 -4.63 3.87 -5.70
CA LYS A 2 -3.21 4.28 -5.60
C LYS A 2 -2.38 3.30 -4.77
N ASN A 3 -2.83 2.99 -3.55
CA ASN A 3 -2.07 2.16 -2.60
C ASN A 3 -2.98 1.21 -1.81
N VAL A 4 -2.38 0.33 -1.02
CA VAL A 4 -3.10 -0.68 -0.23
C VAL A 4 -4.16 -0.06 0.69
N LEU A 5 -3.87 1.10 1.30
CA LEU A 5 -4.83 1.78 2.19
C LEU A 5 -6.07 2.29 1.45
N ASP A 6 -5.88 2.83 0.23
CA ASP A 6 -6.98 3.20 -0.67
C ASP A 6 -7.86 2.00 -1.04
N TYR A 7 -7.25 0.85 -1.33
CA TYR A 7 -7.98 -0.38 -1.62
C TYR A 7 -8.82 -0.87 -0.44
N VAL A 8 -8.24 -0.91 0.76
CA VAL A 8 -8.94 -1.42 1.94
C VAL A 8 -10.10 -0.50 2.36
N LEU A 9 -9.91 0.83 2.30
CA LEU A 9 -10.89 1.81 2.76
C LEU A 9 -11.93 2.18 1.71
N ASN A 10 -11.55 2.40 0.46
CA ASN A 10 -12.46 2.92 -0.56
C ASN A 10 -13.04 1.83 -1.46
N PHE A 11 -12.25 0.81 -1.81
CA PHE A 11 -12.71 -0.27 -2.69
C PHE A 11 -13.41 -1.38 -1.90
N LYS A 12 -12.73 -1.95 -0.91
CA LYS A 12 -13.30 -2.99 -0.05
C LYS A 12 -14.23 -2.44 1.01
N LYS A 13 -14.08 -1.16 1.40
CA LYS A 13 -14.87 -0.51 2.45
C LYS A 13 -14.88 -1.30 3.76
N LEU A 14 -13.73 -1.89 4.12
CA LEU A 14 -13.60 -2.68 5.36
C LEU A 14 -13.74 -1.82 6.61
N MET A 15 -13.44 -0.53 6.49
CA MET A 15 -13.51 0.44 7.57
C MET A 15 -13.69 1.84 7.00
N THR A 16 -14.37 2.73 7.73
CA THR A 16 -14.45 4.14 7.34
C THR A 16 -13.22 4.91 7.80
N VAL A 17 -12.91 6.02 7.11
CA VAL A 17 -11.85 6.95 7.53
C VAL A 17 -12.09 7.46 8.96
N LYS A 18 -13.36 7.61 9.38
CA LYS A 18 -13.73 8.06 10.73
C LYS A 18 -13.33 7.04 11.81
N GLU A 19 -13.59 5.76 11.57
CA GLU A 19 -13.20 4.69 12.50
C GLU A 19 -11.68 4.52 12.52
N LEU A 20 -11.03 4.59 11.36
CA LEU A 20 -9.59 4.41 11.28
C LEU A 20 -8.83 5.52 12.01
N ARG A 21 -9.26 6.78 11.86
CA ARG A 21 -8.62 7.90 12.57
C ARG A 21 -8.70 7.76 14.10
N GLU A 22 -9.78 7.15 14.61
CA GLU A 22 -9.99 6.94 16.05
C GLU A 22 -9.10 5.81 16.56
N LYS A 23 -8.88 4.77 15.76
CA LYS A 23 -7.94 3.68 16.08
C LYS A 23 -6.48 4.10 16.01
N LEU A 24 -6.12 4.99 15.08
CA LEU A 24 -4.74 5.41 14.83
C LEU A 24 -4.34 6.68 15.60
N ASP A 25 -5.26 7.29 16.34
CA ASP A 25 -5.10 8.62 16.95
C ASP A 25 -4.50 9.65 15.98
N ALA A 26 -5.04 9.68 14.76
CA ALA A 26 -4.53 10.49 13.66
C ALA A 26 -5.59 11.48 13.17
N SER A 27 -5.18 12.59 12.57
CA SER A 27 -6.15 13.52 11.98
C SER A 27 -6.77 12.94 10.70
N GLN A 28 -8.03 13.26 10.44
CA GLN A 28 -8.74 12.80 9.23
C GLN A 28 -8.00 13.23 7.94
N SER A 29 -7.44 14.44 7.94
CA SER A 29 -6.60 14.98 6.87
C SER A 29 -5.36 14.13 6.63
N THR A 30 -4.72 13.63 7.70
CA THR A 30 -3.55 12.75 7.62
C THR A 30 -3.91 11.43 6.96
N ILE A 31 -5.04 10.82 7.34
CA ILE A 31 -5.50 9.58 6.73
C ILE A 31 -5.77 9.78 5.23
N TYR A 32 -6.43 10.86 4.84
CA TYR A 32 -6.66 11.14 3.42
C TYR A 32 -5.36 11.36 2.64
N ALA A 33 -4.37 12.05 3.20
CA ALA A 33 -3.07 12.23 2.56
C ALA A 33 -2.35 10.88 2.34
N MET A 34 -2.43 9.96 3.32
CA MET A 34 -1.89 8.60 3.20
C MET A 34 -2.63 7.79 2.12
N VAL A 35 -3.96 7.81 2.13
CA VAL A 35 -4.80 7.15 1.11
C VAL A 35 -4.48 7.65 -0.30
N ARG A 36 -4.21 8.94 -0.45
CA ARG A 36 -3.86 9.54 -1.75
C ARG A 36 -2.41 9.32 -2.16
N GLY A 37 -1.57 8.72 -1.31
CA GLY A 37 -0.13 8.57 -1.53
C GLY A 37 0.64 9.90 -1.48
N GLU A 38 0.04 10.97 -0.93
CA GLU A 38 0.68 12.28 -0.78
C GLU A 38 1.65 12.32 0.40
N LYS A 39 1.40 11.47 1.41
CA LYS A 39 2.24 11.33 2.60
C LYS A 39 2.62 9.87 2.82
N PRO A 40 3.90 9.55 3.10
CA PRO A 40 4.28 8.21 3.48
C PRO A 40 3.61 7.79 4.79
N ILE A 41 3.38 6.48 4.94
CA ILE A 41 2.80 5.90 6.15
C ILE A 41 3.96 5.62 7.13
N PRO A 42 4.00 6.25 8.32
CA PRO A 42 5.03 5.98 9.33
C PRO A 42 4.97 4.54 9.81
N GLU A 43 6.10 3.96 10.19
CA GLU A 43 6.20 2.56 10.65
C GLU A 43 5.21 2.23 11.78
N LYS A 44 5.07 3.08 12.79
CA LYS A 44 4.08 2.90 13.88
C LYS A 44 2.64 2.76 13.37
N VAL A 45 2.30 3.49 12.30
CA VAL A 45 0.98 3.41 11.67
C VAL A 45 0.87 2.14 10.83
N GLN A 46 1.94 1.73 10.14
CA GLN A 46 1.97 0.45 9.41
C GLN A 46 1.77 -0.74 10.35
N GLU A 47 2.40 -0.72 11.54
CA GLU A 47 2.21 -1.74 12.58
C GLU A 47 0.76 -1.77 13.07
N SER A 48 0.20 -0.61 13.39
CA SER A 48 -1.20 -0.51 13.80
C SER A 48 -2.17 -1.00 12.70
N LEU A 49 -1.90 -0.65 11.44
CA LEU A 49 -2.70 -1.12 10.30
C LEU A 49 -2.56 -2.63 10.09
N ALA A 50 -1.37 -3.18 10.32
CA ALA A 50 -1.12 -4.61 10.24
C ALA A 50 -1.94 -5.37 11.28
N GLU A 51 -2.04 -4.86 12.50
CA GLU A 51 -2.90 -5.44 13.54
C GLU A 51 -4.39 -5.32 13.20
N ILE A 52 -4.83 -4.17 12.67
CA ILE A 52 -6.26 -3.90 12.38
C ILE A 52 -6.79 -4.77 11.23
N PHE A 53 -6.03 -4.90 10.15
CA PHE A 53 -6.48 -5.58 8.93
C PHE A 53 -5.78 -6.94 8.70
N ALA A 54 -4.93 -7.36 9.63
CA ALA A 54 -4.13 -8.59 9.57
C ALA A 54 -3.19 -8.67 8.35
N ILE A 55 -2.86 -7.54 7.70
CA ILE A 55 -1.95 -7.47 6.54
C ILE A 55 -0.52 -7.16 7.01
N ARG A 56 0.49 -7.81 6.43
CA ARG A 56 1.91 -7.51 6.70
C ARG A 56 2.26 -6.03 6.62
N LYS A 57 3.08 -5.55 7.56
CA LYS A 57 3.38 -4.11 7.70
C LYS A 57 4.04 -3.52 6.44
N GLU A 58 4.82 -4.34 5.77
CA GLU A 58 5.62 -4.00 4.58
C GLU A 58 4.76 -3.66 3.36
N MET A 59 3.50 -4.12 3.32
CA MET A 59 2.56 -3.83 2.24
C MET A 59 1.94 -2.43 2.38
N TRP A 60 1.96 -1.82 3.56
CA TRP A 60 1.36 -0.51 3.77
C TRP A 60 2.20 0.62 3.20
N GLY A 61 1.54 1.55 2.49
CA GLY A 61 2.20 2.67 1.83
C GLY A 61 2.88 2.30 0.51
N LYS A 62 2.75 1.04 0.09
CA LYS A 62 3.14 0.56 -1.24
C LYS A 62 2.06 0.88 -2.27
N ASP A 63 2.51 1.27 -3.45
CA ASP A 63 1.63 1.47 -4.59
C ASP A 63 1.05 0.12 -5.06
N LEU A 64 -0.22 0.11 -5.47
CA LEU A 64 -0.94 -1.09 -5.93
C LEU A 64 -0.60 -1.41 -7.38
N ILE A 65 0.62 -1.88 -7.58
CA ILE A 65 1.19 -2.13 -8.89
C ILE A 65 2.01 -3.42 -8.89
N THR A 66 2.04 -4.10 -10.04
CA THR A 66 2.68 -5.41 -10.17
C THR A 66 4.15 -5.45 -9.72
N PRO A 67 5.04 -4.49 -10.07
CA PRO A 67 6.44 -4.52 -9.67
C PRO A 67 6.64 -4.47 -8.15
N THR A 68 5.77 -3.76 -7.42
CA THR A 68 5.88 -3.61 -5.97
C THR A 68 5.50 -4.88 -5.22
N PHE A 69 4.68 -5.74 -5.84
CA PHE A 69 4.23 -6.99 -5.24
C PHE A 69 4.83 -8.24 -5.90
N ALA A 70 5.79 -8.07 -6.81
CA ALA A 70 6.38 -9.17 -7.57
C ALA A 70 7.04 -10.23 -6.67
N ASP A 71 7.71 -9.79 -5.60
CA ASP A 71 8.35 -10.69 -4.63
C ASP A 71 7.32 -11.56 -3.89
N TYR A 72 6.15 -11.00 -3.56
CA TYR A 72 5.06 -11.74 -2.91
C TYR A 72 4.35 -12.71 -3.85
N VAL A 73 4.43 -12.51 -5.17
CA VAL A 73 3.91 -13.47 -6.16
C VAL A 73 4.77 -14.74 -6.18
N LEU A 74 6.05 -14.64 -5.81
CA LEU A 74 6.97 -15.76 -5.72
C LEU A 74 6.97 -16.44 -4.34
N GLU A 75 6.38 -15.82 -3.32
CA GLU A 75 6.20 -16.42 -1.99
C GLU A 75 5.19 -17.59 -2.02
N ASP A 76 5.34 -18.53 -1.08
CA ASP A 76 4.41 -19.63 -0.91
C ASP A 76 2.98 -19.07 -0.63
N PRO A 77 1.97 -19.44 -1.42
CA PRO A 77 0.59 -18.99 -1.23
C PRO A 77 0.02 -19.31 0.16
N LEU A 78 0.55 -20.28 0.89
CA LEU A 78 0.12 -20.60 2.25
C LEU A 78 0.60 -19.56 3.27
N SER A 79 1.59 -18.75 2.93
CA SER A 79 2.15 -17.69 3.78
C SER A 79 1.37 -16.37 3.70
N LEU A 80 0.41 -16.27 2.77
CA LEU A 80 -0.41 -15.09 2.54
C LEU A 80 -1.84 -15.33 3.01
N ASN A 81 -2.39 -14.36 3.74
CA ASN A 81 -3.79 -14.39 4.13
C ASN A 81 -4.72 -14.10 2.93
N GLY A 82 -6.03 -14.25 3.12
CA GLY A 82 -7.02 -14.02 2.07
C GLY A 82 -6.96 -12.61 1.48
N LEU A 83 -6.87 -11.58 2.32
CA LEU A 83 -6.85 -10.18 1.90
C LEU A 83 -5.55 -9.81 1.15
N GLU A 84 -4.42 -10.37 1.56
CA GLU A 84 -3.12 -10.18 0.91
C GLU A 84 -3.11 -10.77 -0.50
N LYS A 85 -3.67 -11.98 -0.67
CA LYS A 85 -3.85 -12.60 -1.99
C LYS A 85 -4.68 -11.73 -2.90
N GLU A 86 -5.79 -11.19 -2.38
CA GLU A 86 -6.65 -10.30 -3.13
C GLU A 86 -5.95 -8.99 -3.52
N ILE A 87 -5.14 -8.41 -2.63
CA ILE A 87 -4.32 -7.22 -2.91
C ILE A 87 -3.32 -7.50 -4.04
N ILE A 88 -2.61 -8.62 -3.98
CA ILE A 88 -1.61 -9.02 -4.99
C ILE A 88 -2.29 -9.29 -6.33
N GLU A 89 -3.41 -10.01 -6.34
CA GLU A 89 -4.18 -10.27 -7.55
C GLU A 89 -4.72 -8.98 -8.16
N PHE A 90 -5.20 -8.06 -7.32
CA PHE A 90 -5.61 -6.73 -7.77
C PHE A 90 -4.43 -5.98 -8.42
N ALA A 91 -3.26 -5.96 -7.77
CA ALA A 91 -2.06 -5.31 -8.28
C ALA A 91 -1.53 -5.93 -9.59
N LYS A 92 -1.79 -7.21 -9.87
CA LYS A 92 -1.49 -7.87 -11.15
C LYS A 92 -2.42 -7.42 -12.28
N ASN A 93 -3.69 -7.16 -11.97
CA ASN A 93 -4.71 -6.78 -12.94
C ASN A 93 -4.73 -5.26 -13.21
N VAL A 94 -4.13 -4.45 -12.35
CA VAL A 94 -3.92 -3.03 -12.61
C VAL A 94 -2.93 -2.90 -13.76
N SER A 95 -3.46 -2.60 -14.96
CA SER A 95 -2.64 -2.24 -16.10
C SER A 95 -1.81 -1.03 -15.71
N VAL A 96 -0.49 -1.22 -15.56
CA VAL A 96 0.41 -0.11 -15.29
C VAL A 96 0.45 0.74 -16.56
N SER A 97 -0.38 1.79 -16.57
CA SER A 97 -0.26 2.88 -17.53
C SER A 97 1.17 3.40 -17.41
N GLN A 98 1.87 3.44 -18.55
CA GLN A 98 3.33 3.56 -18.75
C GLN A 98 4.04 4.80 -18.15
N ASN A 99 3.49 5.46 -17.12
CA ASN A 99 4.11 6.60 -16.44
C ASN A 99 4.89 6.17 -15.18
N TYR A 100 5.71 5.13 -15.30
CA TYR A 100 6.68 4.72 -14.28
C TYR A 100 7.98 5.54 -14.30
N SER A 101 7.92 6.78 -14.78
CA SER A 101 9.08 7.68 -14.78
C SER A 101 9.44 8.21 -13.39
N ARG A 102 8.80 7.72 -12.32
CA ARG A 102 8.96 8.20 -10.93
C ARG A 102 9.83 7.32 -10.04
N PHE A 103 10.30 6.16 -10.52
CA PHE A 103 11.13 5.22 -9.76
C PHE A 103 12.61 5.16 -10.17
N VAL A 104 13.05 5.88 -11.20
CA VAL A 104 14.49 6.03 -11.52
C VAL A 104 15.07 7.27 -10.86
N GLY A 105 15.24 7.17 -9.54
CA GLY A 105 16.20 7.98 -8.79
C GLY A 105 17.59 7.35 -8.81
N ILE A 106 18.06 6.86 -9.96
CA ILE A 106 19.47 6.52 -10.15
C ILE A 106 20.05 7.60 -11.04
N GLN A 107 20.55 8.68 -10.44
CA GLN A 107 21.61 9.46 -11.08
C GLN A 107 22.82 8.53 -11.17
N PRO A 108 23.29 8.11 -12.36
CA PRO A 108 24.66 7.61 -12.43
C PRO A 108 25.56 8.78 -12.05
N ALA A 109 26.41 8.58 -11.05
CA ALA A 109 27.57 9.43 -10.82
C ALA A 109 28.44 9.35 -12.09
N GLY A 110 28.16 10.24 -13.05
CA GLY A 110 28.92 10.40 -14.27
C GLY A 110 30.10 11.30 -13.99
N LEU A 111 31.27 10.68 -13.85
CA LEU A 111 32.59 11.27 -14.01
C LEU A 111 32.63 12.19 -15.24
N ALA A 112 33.08 13.43 -15.03
CA ALA A 112 33.84 14.23 -15.98
C ALA A 112 34.81 15.12 -15.20
#